data_AF-A0A663FDY7-F1
#
_entry.id   AF-A0A663FDY7-F1
#
_cell.length_a   1.000
_cell.length_b   1.000
_cell.length_c   1.000
_cell.angle_alpha   90.00
_cell.angle_beta   90.00
_cell.angle_gamma   90.00
#
_symmetry.space_group_name_H-M   'P 1'
#
loop_
_entity.id
_entity.type
_entity.pdbx_description
1 polymer ?
#
loop_
_entity_poly.entity_id
_entity_poly.type
_entity_poly.pdbx_seq_one_letter_code
_entity_poly.pdbx_strand_id
1 'polypeptide(L)'
;MAAAARRLLSLLLLPLAWTRPAGCTDPPGGGWLAGTVPEEERCTVERADASLTYSLFLQRFAFSRPVILRGVTDNSAFRALCTREKLLAAFGARPVRLSTANTYSYRKGESRGCPPQRPPPPHRRAGPSRGGARIAPPPPSSPLPAVDVPFQEYVEQLLKPQDPARLGSDTLYFFGDNNFTEWGPLFQQYVPPAFGIPGTSPAYSFGIAGSGSGVPFHWHGPGYSEVIFGRKRWFLYPPDKTPHFHPNETTLAWLHRTYPALPLAERPLECTLRPGEVLYFPDRWWHATLNLDTSVFISTFLG
;
A
#
# COMPACT_ATOMS: atom_id res chain seq x y z
N MET A 1 16.91 -83.99 -7.44
CA MET A 1 16.59 -83.08 -8.57
C MET A 1 16.13 -81.74 -8.00
N ALA A 2 16.51 -80.66 -8.67
CA ALA A 2 16.70 -79.29 -8.16
C ALA A 2 15.49 -78.61 -7.48
N ALA A 3 15.77 -77.87 -6.41
CA ALA A 3 14.88 -76.87 -5.83
C ALA A 3 15.13 -75.50 -6.50
N ALA A 4 14.09 -74.92 -7.09
CA ALA A 4 14.16 -73.62 -7.75
C ALA A 4 14.00 -72.48 -6.72
N ALA A 5 15.09 -71.77 -6.43
CA ALA A 5 15.07 -70.56 -5.62
C ALA A 5 14.70 -69.34 -6.48
N ARG A 6 13.57 -68.70 -6.16
CA ARG A 6 13.16 -67.40 -6.72
C ARG A 6 14.11 -66.30 -6.21
N ARG A 7 14.84 -65.64 -7.10
CA ARG A 7 15.53 -64.38 -6.81
C ARG A 7 14.57 -63.23 -7.07
N LEU A 8 14.12 -62.53 -6.02
CA LEU A 8 13.51 -61.21 -6.16
C LEU A 8 14.61 -60.19 -6.43
N LEU A 9 14.53 -59.47 -7.55
CA LEU A 9 15.34 -58.27 -7.80
C LEU A 9 14.65 -57.09 -7.10
N SER A 10 15.25 -56.58 -6.02
CA SER A 10 14.84 -55.31 -5.41
C SER A 10 15.38 -54.15 -6.24
N LEU A 11 14.51 -53.49 -7.01
CA LEU A 11 14.82 -52.22 -7.67
C LEU A 11 14.88 -51.12 -6.61
N LEU A 12 16.09 -50.74 -6.22
CA LEU A 12 16.36 -49.54 -5.42
C LEU A 12 16.11 -48.30 -6.31
N LEU A 13 14.94 -47.68 -6.15
CA LEU A 13 14.64 -46.35 -6.68
C LEU A 13 15.44 -45.32 -5.86
N LEU A 14 16.57 -44.88 -6.41
CA LEU A 14 17.27 -43.69 -5.93
C LEU A 14 16.37 -42.47 -6.18
N PRO A 15 16.11 -41.61 -5.18
CA PRO A 15 15.38 -40.37 -5.42
C PRO A 15 16.22 -39.49 -6.34
N LEU A 16 15.65 -39.08 -7.48
CA LEU A 16 16.21 -38.01 -8.29
C LEU A 16 16.21 -36.75 -7.43
N ALA A 17 17.37 -36.41 -6.86
CA ALA A 17 17.61 -35.09 -6.31
C ALA A 17 17.52 -34.09 -7.47
N TRP A 18 16.46 -33.29 -7.48
CA TRP A 18 16.33 -32.17 -8.40
C TRP A 18 17.39 -31.14 -8.03
N THR A 19 18.54 -31.17 -8.71
CA THR A 19 19.52 -30.10 -8.63
C THR A 19 18.97 -28.91 -9.42
N ARG A 20 18.56 -27.86 -8.70
CA ARG A 20 18.24 -26.55 -9.32
C ARG A 20 19.45 -26.08 -10.13
N PRO A 21 19.30 -25.64 -11.39
CA PRO A 21 20.40 -25.06 -12.12
C PRO A 21 20.86 -23.79 -11.40
N ALA A 22 22.12 -23.77 -10.96
CA ALA A 22 22.77 -22.59 -10.46
C ALA A 22 22.90 -21.59 -11.63
N GLY A 23 22.05 -20.57 -11.67
CA GLY A 23 22.10 -19.55 -12.73
C GLY A 23 20.82 -18.78 -13.01
N CYS A 24 19.67 -19.13 -12.45
CA CYS A 24 18.47 -18.31 -12.60
C CYS A 24 18.58 -17.05 -11.73
N THR A 25 19.11 -15.96 -12.30
CA THR A 25 18.93 -14.64 -11.72
C THR A 25 17.44 -14.32 -11.69
N ASP A 26 16.92 -13.93 -10.52
CA ASP A 26 15.55 -13.47 -10.38
C ASP A 26 15.26 -12.39 -11.45
N PRO A 27 14.14 -12.47 -12.21
CA PRO A 27 13.84 -11.47 -13.23
C PRO A 27 13.80 -10.07 -12.60
N PRO A 28 14.11 -8.98 -13.33
CA PRO A 28 14.26 -7.64 -12.76
C PRO A 28 13.04 -7.16 -11.96
N GLY A 29 11.84 -7.59 -12.36
CA GLY A 29 10.57 -7.34 -11.68
C GLY A 29 10.19 -8.34 -10.58
N GLY A 30 11.08 -9.25 -10.17
CA GLY A 30 10.84 -10.22 -9.10
C GLY A 30 9.77 -11.26 -9.41
N GLY A 31 9.38 -11.42 -10.68
CA GLY A 31 8.29 -12.30 -11.11
C GLY A 31 6.90 -11.67 -11.00
N TRP A 32 6.82 -10.36 -10.70
CA TRP A 32 5.58 -9.59 -10.67
C TRP A 32 5.23 -9.01 -12.03
N LEU A 33 3.93 -8.88 -12.32
CA LEU A 33 3.43 -8.40 -13.61
C LEU A 33 3.62 -6.88 -13.76
N ALA A 34 4.13 -6.45 -14.90
CA ALA A 34 4.11 -5.05 -15.30
C ALA A 34 2.67 -4.61 -15.61
N GLY A 35 2.36 -3.33 -15.37
CA GLY A 35 1.07 -2.74 -15.71
C GLY A 35 1.15 -1.75 -16.85
N THR A 36 -0.02 -1.28 -17.27
CA THR A 36 -0.21 -0.38 -18.42
C THR A 36 -0.62 1.03 -18.03
N VAL A 37 -0.79 1.30 -16.73
CA VAL A 37 -1.20 2.62 -16.24
C VAL A 37 -0.02 3.59 -16.43
N PRO A 38 -0.23 4.75 -17.07
CA PRO A 38 0.84 5.70 -17.32
C PRO A 38 1.33 6.39 -16.05
N GLU A 39 2.60 6.76 -16.05
CA GLU A 39 3.20 7.63 -15.04
C GLU A 39 2.68 9.07 -15.19
N GLU A 40 2.99 9.93 -14.21
CA GLU A 40 2.83 11.37 -14.37
C GLU A 40 3.78 11.92 -15.43
N GLU A 41 3.39 13.00 -16.09
CA GLU A 41 4.26 13.70 -17.04
C GLU A 41 5.50 14.27 -16.34
N ARG A 42 5.32 14.80 -15.13
CA ARG A 42 6.39 15.36 -14.31
C ARG A 42 6.09 15.18 -12.83
N CYS A 43 7.05 14.61 -12.11
CA CYS A 43 7.01 14.59 -10.65
C CYS A 43 7.16 16.01 -10.07
N THR A 44 6.26 16.36 -9.16
CA THR A 44 6.24 17.66 -8.46
C THR A 44 6.62 17.55 -6.98
N VAL A 45 6.81 16.35 -6.46
CA VAL A 45 7.33 16.11 -5.10
C VAL A 45 8.85 16.28 -5.09
N GLU A 46 9.37 17.03 -4.11
CA GLU A 46 10.81 17.23 -3.94
C GLU A 46 11.51 15.90 -3.66
N ARG A 47 12.70 15.73 -4.26
CA ARG A 47 13.59 14.60 -4.00
C ARG A 47 14.82 15.04 -3.23
N ALA A 48 15.15 14.30 -2.18
CA ALA A 48 16.37 14.46 -1.41
C ALA A 48 17.18 13.15 -1.46
N ASP A 49 18.50 13.28 -1.48
CA ASP A 49 19.41 12.15 -1.49
C ASP A 49 19.98 11.87 -0.07
N ALA A 50 20.97 10.99 -0.01
CA ALA A 50 21.64 10.59 1.22
C ALA A 50 22.38 11.74 1.94
N SER A 51 22.52 12.92 1.34
CA SER A 51 23.10 14.10 1.99
C SER A 51 22.13 14.79 2.96
N LEU A 52 20.84 14.47 2.91
CA LEU A 52 19.84 15.05 3.82
C LEU A 52 20.15 14.67 5.28
N THR A 53 20.47 15.65 6.10
CA THR A 53 20.70 15.44 7.53
C THR A 53 19.39 15.33 8.30
N TYR A 54 19.42 14.67 9.46
CA TYR A 54 18.26 14.55 10.34
C TYR A 54 17.68 15.91 10.77
N SER A 55 18.55 16.87 11.11
CA SER A 55 18.14 18.23 11.48
C SER A 55 17.45 18.95 10.32
N LEU A 56 17.98 18.82 9.11
CA LEU A 56 17.39 19.43 7.93
C LEU A 56 16.05 18.77 7.57
N PHE A 57 15.94 17.46 7.75
CA PHE A 57 14.67 16.73 7.60
C PHE A 57 13.59 17.26 8.55
N LEU A 58 13.92 17.40 9.84
CA LEU A 58 12.99 17.94 10.84
C LEU A 58 12.54 19.37 10.51
N GLN A 59 13.47 20.21 10.07
CA GLN A 59 13.19 21.62 9.77
C GLN A 59 12.37 21.79 8.49
N ARG A 60 12.61 20.98 7.46
CA ARG A 60 12.07 21.23 6.11
C ARG A 60 10.90 20.35 5.70
N PHE A 61 10.73 19.18 6.31
CA PHE A 61 9.80 18.15 5.83
C PHE A 61 8.89 17.58 6.92
N ALA A 62 9.46 17.16 8.06
CA ALA A 62 8.76 16.42 9.13
C ALA A 62 7.38 16.97 9.52
N PHE A 63 7.19 18.28 9.51
CA PHE A 63 5.95 18.91 9.94
C PHE A 63 5.33 19.84 8.89
N SER A 64 5.82 19.80 7.65
CA SER A 64 5.50 20.83 6.66
C SER A 64 5.12 20.27 5.31
N ARG A 65 5.90 19.36 4.71
CA ARG A 65 5.66 18.89 3.34
C ARG A 65 6.28 17.52 3.03
N PRO A 66 5.72 16.78 2.06
CA PRO A 66 6.25 15.50 1.64
C PRO A 66 7.60 15.64 0.93
N VAL A 67 8.37 14.55 0.96
CA VAL A 67 9.66 14.42 0.27
C VAL A 67 9.87 12.97 -0.14
N ILE A 68 10.51 12.77 -1.29
CA ILE A 68 10.98 11.46 -1.73
C ILE A 68 12.48 11.36 -1.42
N LEU A 69 12.84 10.37 -0.63
CA LEU A 69 14.19 10.09 -0.17
C LEU A 69 14.82 9.00 -1.04
N ARG A 70 16.09 9.20 -1.42
CA ARG A 70 16.88 8.26 -2.23
C ARG A 70 18.17 7.88 -1.53
N GLY A 71 18.49 6.59 -1.57
CA GLY A 71 19.74 6.07 -0.99
C GLY A 71 19.81 6.21 0.54
N VAL A 72 18.65 6.23 1.20
CA VAL A 72 18.53 6.37 2.67
C VAL A 72 18.27 5.04 3.38
N THR A 73 18.01 3.98 2.61
CA THR A 73 17.81 2.60 3.07
C THR A 73 18.58 1.65 2.14
N ASP A 74 19.04 0.52 2.68
CA ASP A 74 19.49 -0.64 1.90
C ASP A 74 18.58 -1.82 2.20
N ASN A 75 17.58 -2.00 1.33
CA ASN A 75 16.62 -3.09 1.40
C ASN A 75 16.92 -4.18 0.36
N SER A 76 18.18 -4.34 -0.07
CA SER A 76 18.55 -5.32 -1.10
C SER A 76 18.21 -6.76 -0.68
N ALA A 77 18.49 -7.13 0.58
CA ALA A 77 18.16 -8.44 1.14
C ALA A 77 16.64 -8.63 1.28
N PHE A 78 15.94 -7.63 1.80
CA PHE A 78 14.47 -7.64 1.91
C PHE A 78 13.81 -7.81 0.53
N ARG A 79 14.23 -7.01 -0.46
CA ARG A 79 13.76 -7.11 -1.84
C ARG A 79 14.01 -8.50 -2.43
N ALA A 80 15.16 -9.11 -2.17
CA ALA A 80 15.46 -10.45 -2.64
C ALA A 80 14.51 -11.51 -2.06
N LEU A 81 13.92 -11.28 -0.89
CA LEU A 81 12.90 -12.17 -0.29
C LEU A 81 11.48 -11.90 -0.81
N CYS A 82 11.23 -10.70 -1.34
CA CYS A 82 9.93 -10.28 -1.85
C CYS A 82 9.63 -10.68 -3.31
N THR A 83 10.40 -11.60 -3.90
CA THR A 83 10.06 -12.13 -5.23
C THR A 83 8.81 -12.99 -5.16
N ARG A 84 8.06 -13.07 -6.26
CA ARG A 84 6.81 -13.85 -6.34
C ARG A 84 7.03 -15.29 -5.91
N GLU A 85 8.09 -15.94 -6.42
CA GLU A 85 8.43 -17.32 -6.10
C GLU A 85 8.73 -17.51 -4.60
N LYS A 86 9.57 -16.66 -4.01
CA LYS A 86 9.98 -16.79 -2.60
C LYS A 86 8.82 -16.50 -1.65
N LEU A 87 8.00 -15.49 -1.95
CA LEU A 87 6.81 -15.21 -1.13
C LEU A 87 5.80 -16.35 -1.21
N LEU A 88 5.54 -16.92 -2.39
CA LEU A 88 4.66 -18.07 -2.54
C LEU A 88 5.20 -19.30 -1.79
N ALA A 89 6.50 -19.58 -1.91
CA ALA A 89 7.13 -20.71 -1.23
C ALA A 89 7.07 -20.58 0.31
N ALA A 90 7.27 -19.37 0.85
CA ALA A 90 7.34 -19.15 2.30
C ALA A 90 5.98 -18.89 2.96
N PHE A 91 5.05 -18.25 2.24
CA PHE A 91 3.79 -17.73 2.79
C PHE A 91 2.54 -18.25 2.08
N GLY A 92 2.66 -19.03 0.99
CA GLY A 92 1.53 -19.43 0.13
C GLY A 92 0.32 -20.02 0.84
N ALA A 93 0.54 -20.92 1.81
CA ALA A 93 -0.53 -21.55 2.57
C ALA A 93 -1.09 -20.67 3.71
N ARG A 94 -0.45 -19.55 4.03
CA ARG A 94 -0.82 -18.72 5.19
C ARG A 94 -2.00 -17.82 4.82
N PRO A 95 -2.95 -17.61 5.74
CA PRO A 95 -4.07 -16.72 5.51
C PRO A 95 -3.59 -15.27 5.41
N VAL A 96 -4.11 -14.55 4.43
CA VAL A 96 -3.99 -13.10 4.31
C VAL A 96 -5.36 -12.46 4.29
N ARG A 97 -5.48 -11.35 5.02
CA ARG A 97 -6.71 -10.56 5.03
C ARG A 97 -6.70 -9.57 3.88
N LEU A 98 -7.67 -9.70 2.99
CA LEU A 98 -7.91 -8.74 1.92
C LEU A 98 -8.86 -7.64 2.40
N SER A 99 -8.50 -6.40 2.12
CA SER A 99 -9.33 -5.24 2.44
C SER A 99 -9.78 -4.54 1.16
N THR A 100 -10.90 -3.83 1.25
CA THR A 100 -11.37 -2.99 0.13
C THR A 100 -10.55 -1.71 0.08
N ALA A 101 -10.23 -1.25 -1.12
CA ALA A 101 -9.53 0.02 -1.37
C ALA A 101 -10.24 1.26 -0.81
N ASN A 102 -11.53 1.15 -0.52
CA ASN A 102 -12.33 2.24 0.04
C ASN A 102 -12.60 2.10 1.54
N THR A 103 -11.93 1.19 2.27
CA THR A 103 -12.17 1.05 3.71
C THR A 103 -11.62 2.28 4.44
N TYR A 104 -12.49 3.27 4.62
CA TYR A 104 -12.26 4.53 5.31
C TYR A 104 -11.51 4.34 6.63
N SER A 105 -10.30 4.90 6.73
CA SER A 105 -9.50 4.93 7.96
C SER A 105 -10.07 5.82 9.06
N TYR A 106 -11.17 6.56 8.82
CA TYR A 106 -11.78 7.51 9.78
C TYR A 106 -12.10 6.91 11.16
N ARG A 107 -12.19 5.57 11.30
CA ARG A 107 -12.52 4.89 12.55
C ARG A 107 -11.41 4.04 13.17
N LYS A 108 -10.22 3.94 12.58
CA LYS A 108 -9.13 3.12 13.14
C LYS A 108 -8.42 3.76 14.35
N GLY A 109 -9.08 4.69 15.07
CA GLY A 109 -8.57 5.37 16.27
C GLY A 109 -9.56 5.53 17.44
N GLU A 110 -10.83 5.14 17.30
CA GLU A 110 -11.81 5.26 18.40
C GLU A 110 -12.06 3.90 19.09
N SER A 111 -11.05 3.39 19.77
CA SER A 111 -11.24 2.32 20.76
C SER A 111 -10.33 2.50 21.98
N ARG A 112 -10.19 3.74 22.46
CA ARG A 112 -9.91 4.04 23.87
C ARG A 112 -10.77 5.23 24.29
N GLY A 113 -11.77 4.95 25.12
CA GLY A 113 -12.83 5.88 25.47
C GLY A 113 -12.33 7.13 26.19
N CYS A 114 -12.90 8.27 25.81
CA CYS A 114 -12.96 9.48 26.64
C CYS A 114 -14.46 9.77 26.87
N PRO A 115 -14.91 10.05 28.11
CA PRO A 115 -16.34 10.24 28.39
C PRO A 115 -16.86 11.56 27.77
N PRO A 116 -18.15 11.64 27.41
CA PRO A 116 -18.68 12.77 26.66
C PRO A 116 -18.69 14.05 27.50
N GLN A 117 -18.04 15.10 26.99
CA GLN A 117 -18.16 16.45 27.54
C GLN A 117 -19.54 17.03 27.17
N ARG A 118 -20.17 17.73 28.12
CA ARG A 118 -21.50 18.37 27.97
C ARG A 118 -21.47 19.45 26.87
N PRO A 119 -22.56 19.66 26.13
CA PRO A 119 -22.64 20.73 25.13
C PRO A 119 -22.75 22.11 25.80
N PRO A 120 -22.18 23.18 25.18
CA PRO A 120 -22.34 24.55 25.65
C PRO A 120 -23.76 25.09 25.37
N PRO A 121 -24.21 26.15 26.08
CA PRO A 121 -25.58 26.64 25.99
C PRO A 121 -25.85 27.43 24.69
N PRO A 122 -27.12 27.54 24.25
CA PRO A 122 -27.46 28.13 22.97
C PRO A 122 -27.52 29.66 23.03
N HIS A 123 -26.81 30.33 22.11
CA HIS A 123 -27.08 31.74 21.78
C HIS A 123 -28.04 31.88 20.58
N ARG A 124 -28.79 32.97 20.62
CA ARG A 124 -30.09 33.24 19.96
C ARG A 124 -30.07 33.29 18.43
N ARG A 125 -31.26 32.99 17.87
CA ARG A 125 -31.68 33.01 16.45
C ARG A 125 -31.42 34.33 15.72
N ALA A 126 -31.06 34.22 14.44
CA ALA A 126 -31.38 35.18 13.37
C ALA A 126 -31.95 34.42 12.16
N GLY A 127 -32.86 35.06 11.41
CA GLY A 127 -33.84 34.47 10.48
C GLY A 127 -33.34 34.00 9.10
N PRO A 128 -34.27 33.67 8.18
CA PRO A 128 -34.09 32.60 7.20
C PRO A 128 -33.51 33.08 5.86
N SER A 129 -32.48 32.38 5.36
CA SER A 129 -32.03 32.48 3.97
C SER A 129 -32.31 31.18 3.21
N ARG A 130 -33.19 31.33 2.22
CA ARG A 130 -33.55 30.48 1.07
C ARG A 130 -32.81 29.14 0.89
N GLY A 131 -33.60 28.09 0.78
CA GLY A 131 -33.18 26.70 0.62
C GLY A 131 -32.39 26.43 -0.65
N GLY A 132 -31.16 25.94 -0.48
CA GLY A 132 -30.54 24.99 -1.37
C GLY A 132 -30.79 23.59 -0.80
N ALA A 133 -31.38 22.70 -1.59
CA ALA A 133 -31.53 21.30 -1.23
C ALA A 133 -30.14 20.71 -0.93
N ARG A 134 -29.85 20.46 0.35
CA ARG A 134 -28.72 19.63 0.75
C ARG A 134 -29.02 18.23 0.23
N ILE A 135 -28.38 17.84 -0.86
CA ILE A 135 -28.32 16.44 -1.28
C ILE A 135 -27.56 15.73 -0.16
N ALA A 136 -28.28 14.99 0.68
CA ALA A 136 -27.67 14.10 1.65
C ALA A 136 -26.85 13.06 0.87
N PRO A 137 -25.63 12.71 1.33
CA PRO A 137 -24.89 11.62 0.71
C PRO A 137 -25.74 10.34 0.75
N PRO A 138 -25.74 9.53 -0.32
CA PRO A 138 -26.42 8.25 -0.31
C PRO A 138 -25.89 7.39 0.85
N PRO A 139 -26.73 6.51 1.43
CA PRO A 139 -26.27 5.60 2.47
C PRO A 139 -25.09 4.77 1.92
N PRO A 140 -24.02 4.54 2.72
CA PRO A 140 -22.90 3.74 2.26
C PRO A 140 -23.41 2.34 1.90
N SER A 141 -23.16 1.92 0.66
CA SER A 141 -23.17 0.50 0.31
C SER A 141 -22.18 -0.18 1.26
N SER A 142 -22.65 -1.15 2.04
CA SER A 142 -21.81 -1.89 2.98
C SER A 142 -20.52 -2.35 2.28
N PRO A 143 -19.33 -1.98 2.78
CA PRO A 143 -18.09 -2.49 2.21
C PRO A 143 -18.13 -4.01 2.23
N LEU A 144 -17.61 -4.67 1.18
CA LEU A 144 -17.41 -6.10 1.23
C LEU A 144 -16.64 -6.43 2.51
N PRO A 145 -17.09 -7.41 3.31
CA PRO A 145 -16.38 -7.79 4.52
C PRO A 145 -14.95 -8.17 4.14
N ALA A 146 -13.98 -7.82 4.98
CA ALA A 146 -12.61 -8.28 4.80
C ALA A 146 -12.61 -9.80 4.66
N VAL A 147 -11.94 -10.32 3.63
CA VAL A 147 -11.95 -11.75 3.30
C VAL A 147 -10.58 -12.33 3.61
N ASP A 148 -10.54 -13.41 4.37
CA ASP A 148 -9.32 -14.18 4.55
C ASP A 148 -9.23 -15.24 3.47
N VAL A 149 -8.10 -15.26 2.76
CA VAL A 149 -7.78 -16.28 1.76
C VAL A 149 -6.34 -16.74 1.94
N PRO A 150 -5.96 -17.96 1.51
CA PRO A 150 -4.55 -18.33 1.39
C PRO A 150 -3.80 -17.33 0.50
N PHE A 151 -2.58 -16.97 0.89
CA PHE A 151 -1.75 -16.04 0.10
C PHE A 151 -1.55 -16.51 -1.34
N GLN A 152 -1.40 -17.82 -1.56
CA GLN A 152 -1.29 -18.41 -2.89
C GLN A 152 -2.54 -18.15 -3.73
N GLU A 153 -3.73 -18.36 -3.15
CA GLU A 153 -5.00 -18.10 -3.83
C GLU A 153 -5.11 -16.61 -4.23
N TYR A 154 -4.75 -15.71 -3.33
CA TYR A 154 -4.71 -14.27 -3.63
C TYR A 154 -3.80 -13.98 -4.84
N VAL A 155 -2.53 -14.42 -4.78
CA VAL A 155 -1.52 -14.12 -5.82
C VAL A 155 -1.84 -14.78 -7.16
N GLU A 156 -2.43 -15.98 -7.17
CA GLU A 156 -2.64 -16.76 -8.40
C GLU A 156 -4.00 -16.48 -9.05
N GLN A 157 -5.02 -16.13 -8.27
CA GLN A 157 -6.40 -16.09 -8.76
C GLN A 157 -7.04 -14.70 -8.68
N LEU A 158 -6.67 -13.90 -7.67
CA LEU A 158 -7.33 -12.63 -7.35
C LEU A 158 -6.47 -11.40 -7.71
N LEU A 159 -5.15 -11.51 -7.67
CA LEU A 159 -4.20 -10.44 -7.97
C LEU A 159 -4.15 -10.17 -9.48
N LYS A 160 -5.05 -9.30 -9.94
CA LYS A 160 -5.22 -8.93 -11.35
C LYS A 160 -5.24 -7.41 -11.51
N PRO A 161 -5.01 -6.88 -12.73
CA PRO A 161 -5.24 -5.47 -13.01
C PRO A 161 -6.67 -5.04 -12.65
N GLN A 162 -6.81 -3.81 -12.16
CA GLN A 162 -8.07 -3.20 -11.82
C GLN A 162 -8.97 -3.10 -13.05
N ASP A 163 -10.21 -3.56 -12.92
CA ASP A 163 -11.27 -3.29 -13.89
C ASP A 163 -11.70 -1.82 -13.76
N PRO A 164 -11.59 -0.99 -14.82
CA PRO A 164 -12.01 0.41 -14.80
C PRO A 164 -13.50 0.63 -14.50
N ALA A 165 -14.36 -0.37 -14.74
CA ALA A 165 -15.79 -0.31 -14.45
C ALA A 165 -16.13 -0.64 -12.98
N ARG A 166 -15.18 -1.21 -12.24
CA ARG A 166 -15.41 -1.72 -10.88
C ARG A 166 -15.26 -0.61 -9.83
N LEU A 167 -16.14 -0.64 -8.83
CA LEU A 167 -16.09 0.29 -7.70
C LEU A 167 -14.91 -0.04 -6.78
N GLY A 168 -14.43 0.96 -6.03
CA GLY A 168 -13.33 0.74 -5.10
C GLY A 168 -13.72 -0.13 -3.89
N SER A 169 -15.02 -0.19 -3.56
CA SER A 169 -15.58 -1.12 -2.57
C SER A 169 -15.40 -2.58 -2.96
N ASP A 170 -15.23 -2.84 -4.26
CA ASP A 170 -15.13 -4.20 -4.78
C ASP A 170 -13.69 -4.55 -5.14
N THR A 171 -12.77 -3.60 -4.95
CA THR A 171 -11.34 -3.74 -5.25
C THR A 171 -10.63 -4.26 -4.02
N LEU A 172 -10.28 -5.54 -4.05
CA LEU A 172 -9.56 -6.22 -2.96
C LEU A 172 -8.06 -6.20 -3.19
N TYR A 173 -7.29 -5.82 -2.17
CA TYR A 173 -5.84 -6.01 -2.17
C TYR A 173 -5.31 -6.29 -0.76
N PHE A 174 -4.14 -6.93 -0.70
CA PHE A 174 -3.51 -7.31 0.55
C PHE A 174 -2.72 -6.11 1.10
N PHE A 175 -3.27 -5.43 2.11
CA PHE A 175 -2.62 -4.33 2.83
C PHE A 175 -3.38 -3.97 4.12
N GLY A 176 -2.67 -3.43 5.12
CA GLY A 176 -3.24 -2.76 6.29
C GLY A 176 -3.44 -3.61 7.56
N ASP A 177 -3.64 -4.93 7.44
CA ASP A 177 -3.76 -5.85 8.59
C ASP A 177 -2.84 -7.06 8.37
N ASN A 178 -1.54 -6.82 8.52
CA ASN A 178 -0.56 -7.90 8.42
C ASN A 178 -0.48 -8.64 9.76
N ASN A 179 -0.57 -9.96 9.75
CA ASN A 179 -0.29 -10.75 10.93
C ASN A 179 1.22 -10.73 11.23
N PHE A 180 1.64 -9.89 12.18
CA PHE A 180 3.05 -9.69 12.53
C PHE A 180 3.73 -10.94 13.10
N THR A 181 2.96 -11.90 13.64
CA THR A 181 3.52 -13.19 14.07
C THR A 181 3.93 -14.03 12.86
N GLU A 182 3.04 -14.12 11.87
CA GLU A 182 3.28 -14.90 10.66
C GLU A 182 4.35 -14.25 9.77
N TRP A 183 4.21 -12.95 9.53
CA TRP A 183 5.07 -12.20 8.61
C TRP A 183 6.33 -11.64 9.29
N GLY A 184 6.48 -11.84 10.60
CA GLY A 184 7.60 -11.35 11.40
C GLY A 184 8.98 -11.64 10.83
N PRO A 185 9.30 -12.88 10.39
CA PRO A 185 10.60 -13.19 9.80
C PRO A 185 10.94 -12.37 8.55
N LEU A 186 9.93 -11.98 7.76
CA LEU A 186 10.13 -11.09 6.62
C LEU A 186 10.39 -9.66 7.10
N PHE A 187 9.60 -9.17 8.06
CA PHE A 187 9.72 -7.81 8.57
C PHE A 187 11.02 -7.54 9.32
N GLN A 188 11.62 -8.57 9.94
CA GLN A 188 12.95 -8.47 10.55
C GLN A 188 14.07 -8.17 9.55
N GLN A 189 13.83 -8.39 8.26
CA GLN A 189 14.80 -8.11 7.19
C GLN A 189 14.62 -6.71 6.61
N TYR A 190 13.54 -5.99 6.97
CA TYR A 190 13.28 -4.64 6.49
C TYR A 190 14.11 -3.61 7.27
N VAL A 191 14.81 -2.75 6.56
CA VAL A 191 15.55 -1.61 7.10
C VAL A 191 14.73 -0.34 6.84
N PRO A 192 14.08 0.24 7.87
CA PRO A 192 13.32 1.48 7.70
C PRO A 192 14.24 2.70 7.54
N PRO A 193 13.73 3.82 6.99
CA PRO A 193 14.48 5.08 6.93
C PRO A 193 14.87 5.57 8.33
N ALA A 194 16.10 6.08 8.48
CA ALA A 194 16.63 6.56 9.76
C ALA A 194 15.97 7.86 10.30
N PHE A 195 15.10 8.49 9.52
CA PHE A 195 14.46 9.76 9.86
C PHE A 195 13.23 9.55 10.78
N GLY A 196 13.43 9.34 12.08
CA GLY A 196 12.33 9.23 13.04
C GLY A 196 11.62 10.56 13.33
N ILE A 197 10.34 10.53 13.71
CA ILE A 197 9.63 11.69 14.28
C ILE A 197 9.65 11.57 15.82
N PRO A 198 10.12 12.59 16.56
CA PRO A 198 10.16 12.53 18.03
C PRO A 198 8.79 12.19 18.63
N GLY A 199 8.76 11.24 19.56
CA GLY A 199 7.53 10.82 20.25
C GLY A 199 6.65 9.84 19.49
N THR A 200 7.08 9.35 18.31
CA THR A 200 6.34 8.34 17.53
C THR A 200 7.02 6.98 17.57
N SER A 201 6.24 5.92 17.36
CA SER A 201 6.74 4.56 17.15
C SER A 201 6.35 4.05 15.75
N PRO A 202 7.24 3.30 15.08
CA PRO A 202 6.94 2.73 13.77
C PRO A 202 5.99 1.53 13.87
N ALA A 203 5.00 1.49 12.98
CA ALA A 203 4.17 0.32 12.73
C ALA A 203 4.20 -0.01 11.23
N TYR A 204 4.61 -1.23 10.88
CA TYR A 204 4.73 -1.63 9.48
C TYR A 204 3.42 -2.12 8.89
N SER A 205 3.19 -1.82 7.62
CA SER A 205 2.22 -2.57 6.82
C SER A 205 2.81 -2.91 5.47
N PHE A 206 2.91 -4.20 5.20
CA PHE A 206 3.35 -4.76 3.94
C PHE A 206 2.15 -5.03 3.04
N GLY A 207 2.31 -4.83 1.74
CA GLY A 207 1.23 -5.07 0.81
C GLY A 207 1.67 -5.51 -0.58
N ILE A 208 0.74 -6.20 -1.23
CA ILE A 208 0.83 -6.59 -2.64
C ILE A 208 -0.50 -6.22 -3.28
N ALA A 209 -0.43 -5.55 -4.43
CA ALA A 209 -1.62 -5.06 -5.11
C ALA A 209 -1.44 -5.05 -6.63
N GLY A 210 -2.53 -5.28 -7.36
CA GLY A 210 -2.51 -5.32 -8.83
C GLY A 210 -2.44 -3.92 -9.45
N SER A 211 -1.99 -3.84 -10.71
CA SER A 211 -1.98 -2.60 -11.49
C SER A 211 -3.36 -1.93 -11.52
N GLY A 212 -3.41 -0.61 -11.45
CA GLY A 212 -4.65 0.19 -11.45
C GLY A 212 -5.41 0.20 -10.12
N SER A 213 -5.05 -0.63 -9.16
CA SER A 213 -5.61 -0.57 -7.80
C SER A 213 -4.91 0.53 -6.99
N GLY A 214 -5.53 0.97 -5.90
CA GLY A 214 -4.95 1.97 -5.00
C GLY A 214 -5.96 2.48 -3.99
N VAL A 215 -5.52 3.38 -3.12
CA VAL A 215 -6.38 3.95 -2.06
C VAL A 215 -6.79 5.36 -2.46
N PRO A 216 -8.10 5.70 -2.46
CA PRO A 216 -8.57 7.07 -2.68
C PRO A 216 -8.02 8.04 -1.64
N PHE A 217 -8.31 9.34 -1.81
CA PHE A 217 -7.82 10.35 -0.88
C PHE A 217 -8.31 10.11 0.55
N HIS A 218 -7.36 10.07 1.47
CA HIS A 218 -7.57 9.98 2.91
C HIS A 218 -6.37 10.63 3.63
N TRP A 219 -6.40 10.66 4.95
CA TRP A 219 -5.29 11.12 5.77
C TRP A 219 -5.22 10.34 7.08
N HIS A 220 -4.07 10.41 7.73
CA HIS A 220 -3.80 9.90 9.07
C HIS A 220 -2.50 10.54 9.58
N GLY A 221 -1.90 9.98 10.64
CA GLY A 221 -0.59 10.38 11.14
C GLY A 221 0.54 10.27 10.09
N PRO A 222 1.73 10.81 10.38
CA PRO A 222 2.85 10.80 9.46
C PRO A 222 3.31 9.38 9.14
N GLY A 223 4.01 9.22 8.01
CA GLY A 223 4.51 7.91 7.64
C GLY A 223 5.44 7.90 6.44
N TYR A 224 5.98 6.71 6.21
CA TYR A 224 6.81 6.36 5.06
C TYR A 224 6.09 5.36 4.16
N SER A 225 6.37 5.43 2.86
CA SER A 225 6.03 4.38 1.90
C SER A 225 7.22 4.09 1.01
N GLU A 226 7.50 2.80 0.82
CA GLU A 226 8.58 2.30 -0.03
C GLU A 226 8.04 1.23 -0.98
N VAL A 227 8.41 1.33 -2.25
CA VAL A 227 8.06 0.31 -3.25
C VAL A 227 9.20 -0.69 -3.36
N ILE A 228 8.91 -1.97 -3.17
CA ILE A 228 9.88 -3.05 -3.26
C ILE A 228 9.92 -3.65 -4.65
N PHE A 229 8.77 -3.81 -5.32
CA PHE A 229 8.65 -4.17 -6.74
C PHE A 229 7.49 -3.40 -7.36
N GLY A 230 7.56 -3.17 -8.68
CA GLY A 230 6.59 -2.37 -9.40
C GLY A 230 6.81 -0.87 -9.21
N ARG A 231 5.75 -0.08 -9.43
CA ARG A 231 5.74 1.38 -9.34
C ARG A 231 4.41 1.83 -8.73
N LYS A 232 4.45 2.84 -7.87
CA LYS A 232 3.25 3.41 -7.24
C LYS A 232 3.24 4.93 -7.38
N ARG A 233 2.21 5.47 -8.02
CA ARG A 233 1.96 6.91 -8.09
C ARG A 233 1.24 7.39 -6.85
N TRP A 234 1.71 8.51 -6.31
CA TRP A 234 1.14 9.20 -5.16
C TRP A 234 0.57 10.54 -5.60
N PHE A 235 -0.54 10.93 -4.98
CA PHE A 235 -1.17 12.24 -5.12
C PHE A 235 -1.35 12.81 -3.73
N LEU A 236 -0.91 14.05 -3.50
CA LEU A 236 -0.73 14.64 -2.18
C LEU A 236 -1.32 16.06 -2.15
N TYR A 237 -2.11 16.36 -1.12
CA TYR A 237 -2.54 17.73 -0.82
C TYR A 237 -2.18 18.10 0.63
N PRO A 238 -1.84 19.38 0.88
CA PRO A 238 -1.64 19.84 2.24
C PRO A 238 -2.95 19.77 3.04
N PRO A 239 -2.90 19.71 4.38
CA PRO A 239 -4.08 19.49 5.23
C PRO A 239 -5.21 20.51 5.05
N ASP A 240 -4.87 21.74 4.67
CA ASP A 240 -5.78 22.87 4.45
C ASP A 240 -6.45 22.87 3.07
N LYS A 241 -6.01 22.01 2.14
CA LYS A 241 -6.59 21.87 0.80
C LYS A 241 -7.30 20.54 0.66
N THR A 242 -8.61 20.54 0.88
CA THR A 242 -9.44 19.34 0.70
C THR A 242 -9.51 18.95 -0.80
N PRO A 243 -9.13 17.71 -1.17
CA PRO A 243 -9.23 17.25 -2.55
C PRO A 243 -10.69 17.14 -3.01
N HIS A 244 -10.93 17.39 -4.30
CA HIS A 244 -12.20 17.05 -4.94
C HIS A 244 -12.17 15.58 -5.36
N PHE A 245 -12.86 14.70 -4.63
CA PHE A 245 -12.97 13.29 -4.94
C PHE A 245 -14.28 12.69 -4.41
N HIS A 246 -14.75 11.62 -5.04
CA HIS A 246 -15.84 10.83 -4.50
C HIS A 246 -15.28 9.64 -3.72
N PRO A 247 -15.59 9.46 -2.43
CA PRO A 247 -14.93 8.43 -1.64
C PRO A 247 -15.19 6.96 -2.04
N ASN A 248 -16.26 6.69 -2.80
CA ASN A 248 -16.49 5.36 -3.39
C ASN A 248 -15.85 5.17 -4.79
N GLU A 249 -15.28 6.22 -5.37
CA GLU A 249 -14.57 6.17 -6.65
C GLU A 249 -13.13 5.65 -6.44
N THR A 250 -12.65 4.78 -7.33
CA THR A 250 -11.25 4.33 -7.29
C THR A 250 -10.31 5.46 -7.67
N THR A 251 -9.06 5.43 -7.18
CA THR A 251 -8.04 6.40 -7.64
C THR A 251 -7.86 6.37 -9.16
N LEU A 252 -8.01 5.20 -9.79
CA LEU A 252 -7.94 5.06 -11.25
C LEU A 252 -9.09 5.79 -11.95
N ALA A 253 -10.33 5.61 -11.49
CA ALA A 253 -11.48 6.33 -12.04
C ALA A 253 -11.35 7.84 -11.81
N TRP A 254 -10.93 8.26 -10.63
CA TRP A 254 -10.64 9.67 -10.32
C TRP A 254 -9.58 10.26 -11.26
N LEU A 255 -8.49 9.52 -11.52
CA LEU A 255 -7.42 9.93 -12.43
C LEU A 255 -7.92 10.11 -13.88
N HIS A 256 -8.89 9.31 -14.32
CA HIS A 256 -9.45 9.41 -15.67
C HIS A 256 -10.56 10.46 -15.80
N ARG A 257 -11.38 10.66 -14.77
CA ARG A 257 -12.59 11.47 -14.85
C ARG A 257 -12.43 12.86 -14.26
N THR A 258 -11.74 12.95 -13.12
CA THR A 258 -11.66 14.19 -12.33
C THR A 258 -10.34 14.91 -12.57
N TYR A 259 -9.20 14.21 -12.47
CA TYR A 259 -7.88 14.81 -12.62
C TYR A 259 -7.69 15.64 -13.91
N PRO A 260 -8.13 15.20 -15.11
CA PRO A 260 -7.93 15.97 -16.33
C PRO A 260 -8.70 17.29 -16.36
N ALA A 261 -9.80 17.38 -15.59
CA ALA A 261 -10.64 18.58 -15.48
C ALA A 261 -10.15 19.58 -14.42
N LEU A 262 -9.16 19.21 -13.59
CA LEU A 262 -8.64 20.08 -12.55
C LEU A 262 -7.81 21.25 -13.15
N PRO A 263 -8.09 22.50 -12.73
CA PRO A 263 -7.18 23.62 -12.97
C PRO A 263 -5.77 23.31 -12.45
N LEU A 264 -4.73 23.84 -13.11
CA LEU A 264 -3.34 23.58 -12.71
C LEU A 264 -3.05 23.91 -11.24
N ALA A 265 -3.61 25.01 -10.72
CA ALA A 265 -3.48 25.42 -9.32
C ALA A 265 -4.20 24.47 -8.34
N GLU A 266 -5.19 23.72 -8.83
CA GLU A 266 -5.95 22.74 -8.06
C GLU A 266 -5.34 21.35 -8.11
N ARG A 267 -4.40 21.05 -9.02
CA ARG A 267 -3.75 19.73 -9.10
C ARG A 267 -2.98 19.37 -7.81
N PRO A 268 -2.86 18.07 -7.50
CA PRO A 268 -2.09 17.60 -6.35
C PRO A 268 -0.59 17.74 -6.59
N LEU A 269 0.20 17.70 -5.52
CA LEU A 269 1.57 17.23 -5.66
C LEU A 269 1.53 15.75 -6.06
N GLU A 270 2.35 15.34 -7.00
CA GLU A 270 2.32 13.98 -7.51
C GLU A 270 3.69 13.47 -7.93
N CYS A 271 3.86 12.16 -7.80
CA CYS A 271 5.07 11.49 -8.23
C CYS A 271 4.88 9.98 -8.27
N THR A 272 5.53 9.32 -9.23
CA THR A 272 5.70 7.87 -9.26
C THR A 272 6.91 7.51 -8.42
N LEU A 273 6.66 6.73 -7.38
CA LEU A 273 7.66 6.11 -6.53
C LEU A 273 8.17 4.82 -7.19
N ARG A 274 9.49 4.69 -7.25
CA ARG A 274 10.19 3.53 -7.82
C ARG A 274 10.90 2.71 -6.74
N PRO A 275 11.35 1.48 -7.06
CA PRO A 275 12.17 0.73 -6.13
C PRO A 275 13.45 1.48 -5.74
N GLY A 276 13.74 1.48 -4.44
CA GLY A 276 14.85 2.25 -3.84
C GLY A 276 14.53 3.71 -3.51
N GLU A 277 13.30 4.16 -3.77
CA GLU A 277 12.80 5.45 -3.31
C GLU A 277 11.82 5.28 -2.14
N VAL A 278 11.87 6.20 -1.17
CA VAL A 278 10.96 6.24 -0.03
C VAL A 278 10.22 7.56 -0.01
N LEU A 279 8.89 7.56 -0.06
CA LEU A 279 8.10 8.75 0.20
C LEU A 279 7.90 8.94 1.71
N TYR A 280 8.19 10.13 2.21
CA TYR A 280 7.69 10.62 3.49
C TYR A 280 6.47 11.53 3.27
N PHE A 281 5.41 11.33 4.06
CA PHE A 281 4.28 12.24 4.15
C PHE A 281 4.06 12.71 5.60
N PRO A 282 3.87 14.02 5.86
CA PRO A 282 3.64 14.54 7.20
C PRO A 282 2.24 14.22 7.73
N ASP A 283 2.03 14.52 9.02
CA ASP A 283 0.74 14.41 9.69
C ASP A 283 -0.38 15.11 8.91
N ARG A 284 -1.55 14.45 8.81
CA ARG A 284 -2.79 14.96 8.20
C ARG A 284 -2.71 15.37 6.73
N TRP A 285 -1.61 15.08 6.04
CA TRP A 285 -1.57 15.28 4.59
C TRP A 285 -2.56 14.36 3.89
N TRP A 286 -3.41 14.94 3.04
CA TRP A 286 -4.28 14.16 2.17
C TRP A 286 -3.42 13.41 1.16
N HIS A 287 -3.69 12.12 0.99
CA HIS A 287 -2.99 11.31 0.01
C HIS A 287 -3.88 10.26 -0.62
N ALA A 288 -3.69 10.06 -1.92
CA ALA A 288 -4.20 8.93 -2.68
C ALA A 288 -3.03 8.17 -3.33
N THR A 289 -3.21 6.88 -3.56
CA THR A 289 -2.21 6.02 -4.19
C THR A 289 -2.78 5.28 -5.39
N LEU A 290 -1.92 4.96 -6.35
CA LEU A 290 -2.25 4.18 -7.53
C LEU A 290 -1.07 3.29 -7.92
N ASN A 291 -1.26 1.98 -7.88
CA ASN A 291 -0.27 1.01 -8.34
C ASN A 291 -0.24 1.02 -9.87
N LEU A 292 0.91 1.26 -10.48
CA LEU A 292 1.06 1.29 -11.94
C LEU A 292 1.45 -0.07 -12.52
N ASP A 293 1.97 -0.94 -11.66
CA ASP A 293 2.27 -2.35 -11.92
C ASP A 293 1.66 -3.21 -10.80
N THR A 294 1.77 -4.54 -10.90
CA THR A 294 1.67 -5.36 -9.69
C THR A 294 2.80 -4.96 -8.75
N SER A 295 2.41 -4.33 -7.65
CA SER A 295 3.33 -3.63 -6.76
C SER A 295 3.43 -4.35 -5.43
N VAL A 296 4.66 -4.59 -4.99
CA VAL A 296 5.00 -5.03 -3.63
C VAL A 296 5.55 -3.82 -2.92
N PHE A 297 5.01 -3.49 -1.76
CA PHE A 297 5.36 -2.27 -1.04
C PHE A 297 5.27 -2.46 0.47
N ILE A 298 5.91 -1.57 1.20
CA ILE A 298 5.82 -1.49 2.65
C ILE A 298 5.62 -0.04 3.06
N SER A 299 4.74 0.17 4.04
CA SER A 299 4.49 1.45 4.66
C SER A 299 4.88 1.39 6.13
N THR A 300 5.42 2.48 6.66
CA THR A 300 5.70 2.65 8.09
C THR A 300 4.84 3.80 8.60
N PHE A 301 3.85 3.48 9.42
CA PHE A 301 3.04 4.48 10.11
C PHE A 301 3.73 4.91 11.39
N LEU A 302 3.76 6.21 11.66
CA LEU A 302 4.38 6.79 12.84
C LEU A 302 3.26 7.32 13.75
N GLY A 303 3.00 6.60 14.85
CA GLY A 303 1.91 6.89 15.78
C GLY A 303 2.35 6.90 17.24
#